data_AF-A0AAP0EFG4-F1
#
_entry.id   AF-A0AAP0EFG4-F1
#
_cell.length_a   1.000
_cell.length_b   1.000
_cell.length_c   1.000
_cell.angle_alpha   90.00
_cell.angle_beta   90.00
_cell.angle_gamma   90.00
#
_symmetry.space_group_name_H-M   'P 1'
#
loop_
_entity.id
_entity.type
_entity.pdbx_description
1 polymer ?
#
loop_
_entity_poly.entity_id
_entity_poly.type
_entity_poly.pdbx_seq_one_letter_code
_entity_poly.pdbx_strand_id
1 'polypeptide(L)'
;MDTSNPIVFVNAELLPMYVGQKVRAVVQVLHSDGVAIKGKSTDDRSLIIKGSLPPFPPSNFVEVIGIADTNNSIQAEIVTDFGEKFGTAAYSVDVVMES
;
A
#
# COMPACT_ATOMS: atom_id res chain seq x y z
N MET A 1 10.10 10.67 -18.52
CA MET A 1 8.94 11.07 -17.68
C MET A 1 7.77 10.30 -18.27
N ASP A 2 7.63 9.06 -17.84
CA ASP A 2 6.85 8.04 -18.54
C ASP A 2 5.49 7.90 -17.88
N THR A 3 4.59 8.84 -18.17
CA THR A 3 3.18 8.81 -17.78
C THR A 3 2.37 7.90 -18.71
N SER A 4 2.89 6.72 -19.09
CA SER A 4 2.23 5.85 -20.08
C SER A 4 1.17 4.93 -19.48
N ASN A 5 1.09 4.82 -18.15
CA ASN A 5 0.04 4.04 -17.48
C ASN A 5 -0.58 4.90 -16.36
N PRO A 6 -1.83 5.38 -16.52
CA PRO A 6 -2.52 6.04 -15.44
C PRO A 6 -2.70 5.03 -14.30
N ILE A 7 -2.02 5.26 -13.18
CA ILE A 7 -2.22 4.43 -11.99
C ILE A 7 -3.61 4.76 -11.45
N VAL A 8 -4.53 3.81 -11.57
CA VAL A 8 -5.92 3.99 -11.18
C VAL A 8 -6.03 4.04 -9.66
N PHE A 9 -6.73 5.05 -9.16
CA PHE A 9 -7.04 5.13 -7.74
C PHE A 9 -8.24 4.22 -7.42
N VAL A 10 -8.06 3.26 -6.53
CA VAL A 10 -9.09 2.28 -6.14
C VAL A 10 -9.31 2.29 -4.63
N ASN A 11 -10.54 2.00 -4.23
CA ASN A 11 -10.90 1.65 -2.86
C ASN A 11 -11.15 0.14 -2.77
N ALA A 12 -11.52 -0.36 -1.59
CA ALA A 12 -11.79 -1.78 -1.39
C ALA A 12 -12.95 -2.34 -2.23
N GLU A 13 -13.93 -1.52 -2.58
CA GLU A 13 -15.06 -1.94 -3.43
C GLU A 13 -14.66 -2.04 -4.90
N LEU A 14 -13.81 -1.12 -5.37
CA LEU A 14 -13.35 -1.07 -6.75
C LEU A 14 -12.21 -2.06 -7.01
N LEU A 15 -11.39 -2.38 -6.00
CA LEU A 15 -10.27 -3.32 -6.10
C LEU A 15 -10.57 -4.61 -6.90
N PRO A 16 -11.68 -5.35 -6.67
CA PRO A 16 -12.01 -6.55 -7.44
C PRO A 16 -12.15 -6.31 -8.95
N MET A 17 -12.49 -5.10 -9.38
CA MET A 17 -12.61 -4.75 -10.81
C MET A 17 -11.25 -4.56 -11.49
N TYR A 18 -10.18 -4.41 -10.70
CA TYR A 18 -8.82 -4.14 -11.16
C TYR A 18 -7.82 -5.23 -10.77
N VAL A 19 -8.29 -6.41 -10.35
CA VAL A 19 -7.44 -7.58 -10.04
C VAL A 19 -6.52 -7.88 -11.23
N GLY A 20 -5.22 -8.04 -10.95
CA GLY A 20 -4.17 -8.22 -11.95
C GLY A 20 -3.65 -6.92 -12.59
N GLN A 21 -4.17 -5.76 -12.22
CA GLN A 21 -3.73 -4.45 -12.72
C GLN A 21 -3.03 -3.64 -11.64
N LYS A 22 -2.20 -2.68 -12.09
CA LYS A 22 -1.51 -1.75 -11.22
C LYS A 22 -2.47 -0.67 -10.73
N VAL A 23 -2.65 -0.61 -9.41
CA VAL A 23 -3.59 0.27 -8.73
C VAL A 23 -2.89 1.07 -7.63
N ARG A 24 -3.53 2.18 -7.24
CA ARG A 24 -3.15 3.02 -6.11
C ARG A 24 -4.32 3.09 -5.14
N ALA A 25 -4.07 2.81 -3.87
CA ALA A 25 -5.10 2.88 -2.84
C ALA A 25 -4.53 3.56 -1.60
N VAL A 26 -5.35 4.37 -0.93
CA VAL A 26 -5.02 4.88 0.40
C VAL A 26 -5.78 4.05 1.42
N VAL A 27 -5.05 3.58 2.42
CA VAL A 27 -5.63 2.79 3.51
C VAL A 27 -5.17 3.34 4.85
N GLN A 28 -6.10 3.38 5.80
CA GLN A 28 -5.82 3.64 7.20
C GLN A 28 -5.30 2.36 7.85
N VAL A 29 -4.09 2.37 8.35
CA VAL A 29 -3.44 1.23 9.00
C VAL A 29 -4.19 0.91 10.29
N LEU A 30 -4.78 -0.28 10.35
CA LEU A 30 -5.42 -0.79 11.57
C LEU A 30 -4.45 -1.66 12.36
N HIS A 31 -3.66 -2.46 11.63
CA HIS A 31 -2.73 -3.42 12.21
C HIS A 31 -1.63 -3.77 11.20
N SER A 32 -0.41 -4.00 11.68
CA SER A 32 0.73 -4.36 10.82
C SER A 32 1.57 -5.44 11.51
N ASP A 33 1.73 -6.59 10.85
CA ASP A 33 2.49 -7.76 11.36
C ASP A 33 3.87 -7.92 10.68
N GLY A 34 4.35 -6.91 9.96
CA GLY A 34 5.59 -6.97 9.17
C GLY A 34 5.50 -7.81 7.88
N VAL A 35 4.60 -8.80 7.84
CA VAL A 35 4.31 -9.63 6.65
C VAL A 35 3.11 -9.10 5.86
N ALA A 36 2.16 -8.50 6.56
CA ALA A 36 0.97 -7.88 6.00
C ALA A 36 0.59 -6.64 6.80
N ILE A 37 0.03 -5.64 6.13
CA ILE A 37 -0.68 -4.52 6.76
C ILE A 37 -2.16 -4.73 6.53
N LYS A 38 -2.92 -4.80 7.62
CA LYS A 38 -4.38 -4.72 7.58
C LYS A 38 -4.77 -3.25 7.67
N GLY A 39 -5.31 -2.72 6.60
CA GLY A 39 -5.79 -1.34 6.51
C GLY A 39 -7.30 -1.26 6.34
N LYS A 40 -7.88 -0.09 6.60
CA LYS A 40 -9.24 0.29 6.26
C LYS A 40 -9.21 1.26 5.08
N SER A 41 -9.91 0.93 4.01
CA SER A 41 -10.04 1.82 2.85
C SER A 41 -10.94 3.02 3.17
N THR A 42 -11.04 3.97 2.24
CA THR A 42 -11.92 5.15 2.35
C THR A 42 -13.41 4.81 2.40
N ASP A 43 -13.80 3.58 2.04
CA ASP A 43 -15.16 3.05 2.12
C ASP A 43 -15.43 2.27 3.44
N ASP A 44 -14.63 2.47 4.47
CA ASP A 44 -14.69 1.73 5.76
C ASP A 44 -14.48 0.20 5.67
N ARG A 45 -14.21 -0.35 4.48
CA ARG A 45 -13.90 -1.77 4.26
C ARG A 45 -12.44 -2.09 4.52
N SER A 46 -12.18 -3.29 5.03
CA SER A 46 -10.81 -3.77 5.29
C SER A 46 -10.09 -4.21 4.02
N LEU A 47 -8.84 -3.81 3.87
CA LEU A 47 -7.89 -4.24 2.85
C LEU A 47 -6.66 -4.86 3.49
N ILE A 48 -6.07 -5.83 2.78
CA ILE A 48 -4.86 -6.52 3.18
C ILE A 48 -3.75 -6.14 2.20
N ILE A 49 -2.75 -5.45 2.71
CA ILE A 49 -1.60 -5.03 1.93
C ILE A 49 -0.47 -6.02 2.23
N LYS A 50 0.04 -6.67 1.18
CA LYS A 50 1.11 -7.67 1.25
C LYS A 50 2.27 -7.21 0.37
N GLY A 51 3.45 -7.80 0.53
CA GLY A 51 4.59 -7.53 -0.37
C GLY A 51 5.65 -6.68 0.30
N SER A 52 6.17 -5.68 -0.42
CA SER A 52 7.23 -4.80 0.08
C SER A 52 6.67 -3.78 1.06
N LEU A 53 6.60 -4.19 2.32
CA LEU A 53 6.11 -3.37 3.43
C LEU A 53 7.26 -2.62 4.09
N PRO A 54 7.00 -1.42 4.65
CA PRO A 54 8.01 -0.69 5.39
C PRO A 54 8.44 -1.47 6.65
N PRO A 55 9.72 -1.38 7.06
CA PRO A 55 10.23 -2.07 8.24
C PRO A 55 9.63 -1.55 9.56
N PHE A 56 9.06 -0.34 9.54
CA PHE A 56 8.40 0.27 10.69
C PHE A 56 6.88 0.32 10.49
N PRO A 57 6.10 0.11 11.57
CA PRO A 57 4.65 0.21 11.51
C PRO A 57 4.25 1.63 11.11
N PRO A 58 3.45 1.80 10.04
CA PRO A 58 3.03 3.11 9.59
C PRO A 58 2.08 3.79 10.57
N SER A 59 2.07 5.13 10.58
CA SER A 59 1.50 5.91 11.69
C SER A 59 -0.03 5.95 11.66
N ASN A 60 -0.63 6.15 10.48
CA ASN A 60 -2.08 6.24 10.35
C ASN A 60 -2.59 5.95 8.94
N PHE A 61 -2.19 6.75 7.94
CA PHE A 61 -2.60 6.56 6.55
C PHE A 61 -1.40 6.28 5.66
N VAL A 62 -1.52 5.20 4.88
CA VAL A 62 -0.51 4.84 3.89
C VAL A 62 -1.11 4.86 2.51
N GLU A 63 -0.34 5.37 1.57
CA GLU A 63 -0.56 5.15 0.17
C GLU A 63 0.13 3.87 -0.27
N VAL A 64 -0.62 3.02 -0.95
CA VAL A 64 -0.13 1.77 -1.50
C VAL A 64 -0.27 1.83 -3.00
N ILE A 65 0.84 1.65 -3.69
CA ILE A 65 0.89 1.44 -5.14
C ILE A 65 1.37 0.02 -5.37
N GLY A 66 0.57 -0.76 -6.09
CA GLY A 66 0.87 -2.17 -6.31
C GLY A 66 -0.10 -2.83 -7.26
N ILE A 67 -0.05 -4.15 -7.33
CA ILE A 67 -0.95 -4.95 -8.16
C ILE A 67 -2.08 -5.47 -7.28
N ALA A 68 -3.32 -5.33 -7.73
CA ALA A 68 -4.45 -5.94 -7.05
C ALA A 68 -4.33 -7.47 -7.14
N ASP A 69 -4.12 -8.13 -6.01
CA ASP A 69 -3.92 -9.58 -5.90
C ASP A 69 -5.26 -10.31 -5.84
N THR A 70 -6.16 -9.84 -4.98
CA THR A 70 -7.52 -10.40 -4.80
C THR A 70 -8.51 -9.29 -4.51
N ASN A 71 -9.79 -9.67 -4.28
CA ASN A 71 -10.89 -8.74 -4.01
C ASN A 71 -10.67 -7.80 -2.81
N ASN A 72 -9.77 -8.15 -1.89
CA ASN A 72 -9.44 -7.33 -0.72
C ASN A 72 -7.94 -7.31 -0.42
N SER A 73 -7.09 -7.80 -1.33
CA SER A 73 -5.64 -7.78 -1.14
C SER A 73 -4.91 -7.07 -2.26
N ILE A 74 -3.91 -6.27 -1.88
CA ILE A 74 -3.02 -5.58 -2.81
C ILE A 74 -1.61 -6.07 -2.54
N GLN A 75 -0.92 -6.50 -3.60
CA GLN A 75 0.51 -6.74 -3.57
C GLN A 75 1.22 -5.41 -3.78
N ALA A 76 1.57 -4.78 -2.66
CA ALA A 76 2.29 -3.52 -2.62
C ALA A 76 3.68 -3.67 -3.23
N GLU A 77 3.94 -2.81 -4.21
CA GLU A 77 5.29 -2.57 -4.74
C GLU A 77 5.92 -1.37 -4.03
N ILE A 78 5.10 -0.33 -3.77
CA ILE A 78 5.52 0.90 -3.11
C ILE A 78 4.49 1.22 -2.03
N VAL A 79 4.95 1.35 -0.80
CA VAL A 79 4.15 1.86 0.32
C VAL A 79 4.76 3.18 0.76
N THR A 80 3.96 4.24 0.72
CA THR A 80 4.35 5.56 1.20
C THR A 80 3.53 5.90 2.43
N ASP A 81 4.17 5.99 3.58
CA ASP A 81 3.53 6.49 4.79
C ASP A 81 3.35 8.01 4.67
N PHE A 82 2.12 8.48 4.80
CA PHE A 82 1.85 9.92 4.83
C PHE A 82 2.17 10.54 6.20
N GLY A 83 2.44 9.72 7.22
CA GLY A 83 2.67 10.15 8.61
C GLY A 83 1.42 10.70 9.28
N GLU A 84 1.59 11.26 10.49
CA GLU A 84 0.56 12.06 11.19
C GLU A 84 0.45 13.49 10.60
N LYS A 85 1.48 13.93 9.86
CA LYS A 85 1.50 15.17 9.10
C LYS A 85 2.19 14.91 7.77
N PHE A 86 1.52 15.33 6.69
CA PHE A 86 1.99 15.36 5.32
C PHE A 86 3.34 16.10 5.23
N GLY A 87 4.44 15.36 5.39
CA GLY A 87 5.79 15.91 5.39
C GLY A 87 6.69 15.29 6.44
N THR A 88 7.40 14.23 6.07
CA THR A 88 8.88 14.16 6.12
C THR A 88 9.29 12.80 5.57
N ALA A 89 10.06 12.81 4.48
CA ALA A 89 10.57 11.65 3.79
C ALA A 89 11.44 10.78 4.71
N ALA A 90 11.16 9.48 4.76
CA ALA A 90 12.09 8.47 5.25
C ALA A 90 12.16 7.35 4.21
N TYR A 91 13.04 7.56 3.23
CA TYR A 91 13.60 6.49 2.42
C TYR A 91 14.48 5.65 3.36
N SER A 92 14.18 4.38 3.53
CA SER A 92 15.10 3.41 4.15
C SER A 92 15.12 2.20 3.23
N VAL A 93 16.09 2.22 2.31
CA VAL A 93 16.51 1.02 1.59
C VAL A 93 17.34 0.20 2.58
N ASP A 94 16.71 -0.74 3.28
CA ASP A 94 17.45 -1.79 3.98
C ASP A 94 17.94 -2.82 2.95
N VAL A 95 19.08 -2.48 2.34
CA VAL A 95 19.97 -3.44 1.70
C VAL A 95 20.80 -4.08 2.80
N VAL A 96 20.49 -5.33 3.18
CA VAL A 96 21.45 -6.36 3.65
C VAL A 96 20.68 -7.68 3.82
N MET A 97 21.13 -8.86 3.40
CA MET A 97 22.48 -9.42 3.59
C MET A 97 22.87 -10.37 2.44
N GLU A 98 24.01 -10.11 1.81
CA GLU A 98 24.83 -11.16 1.19
C GLU A 98 25.45 -12.02 2.31
N SER A 99 25.52 -13.34 2.08
CA SER A 99 26.15 -14.33 2.97
C SER A 99 27.58 -14.64 2.54
#